data_AF-A0A2I6SAN3-F1
#
_entry.id   AF-A0A2I6SAN3-F1
#
_cell.length_a   1.000
_cell.length_b   1.000
_cell.length_c   1.000
_cell.angle_alpha   90.00
_cell.angle_beta   90.00
_cell.angle_gamma   90.00
#
_symmetry.space_group_name_H-M   'P 1'
#
loop_
_entity.id
_entity.type
_entity.pdbx_description
1 polymer ?
#
loop_
_entity_poly.entity_id
_entity_poly.type
_entity_poly.pdbx_seq_one_letter_code
_entity_poly.pdbx_strand_id
1 'polypeptide(L)'
;MRALAVQAAAWAGVFAVAQIVALPGAIAIVGAQAALAAALAWRMHRERWWIVLHALFSPLGALALGSGVDPRWWLAALVATMLLYWGTPGTRVPLYLSGRAAVDAVDGLLRSRGARSLLDIGCGIGSVLAPLARRHPQVRITGIEAAPLPWLIGWLRTRTAGNARVLRGDFFAAHWRDHDLVYAFLSPHPMAAVWDKARREMRPGSLLVSKDFAVPQAKPTDTVTLADGARLYLYEPAGPAPTRTD
;
A
#
# COMPACT_ATOMS: atom_id res chain seq x y z
N MET A 1 -6.94 -17.01 -8.06
CA MET A 1 -7.35 -18.24 -8.75
C MET A 1 -8.84 -18.59 -8.54
N ARG A 2 -9.37 -18.60 -7.30
CA ARG A 2 -10.78 -18.96 -7.04
C ARG A 2 -11.82 -18.08 -7.76
N ALA A 3 -11.64 -16.75 -7.77
CA ALA A 3 -12.58 -15.85 -8.42
C ALA A 3 -12.70 -16.07 -9.94
N LEU A 4 -11.59 -16.29 -10.65
CA LEU A 4 -11.62 -16.58 -12.09
C LEU A 4 -12.31 -17.91 -12.38
N ALA A 5 -12.06 -18.94 -11.56
CA ALA A 5 -12.70 -20.24 -11.70
C ALA A 5 -14.23 -20.16 -11.52
N VAL A 6 -14.71 -19.37 -10.55
CA VAL A 6 -16.15 -19.13 -10.34
C VAL A 6 -16.78 -18.47 -11.56
N GLN A 7 -16.17 -17.42 -12.12
CA GLN A 7 -16.70 -16.75 -13.31
C GLN A 7 -16.69 -17.66 -14.55
N ALA A 8 -15.60 -18.40 -14.77
CA ALA A 8 -15.48 -19.34 -15.89
C ALA A 8 -16.49 -20.47 -15.80
N ALA A 9 -16.67 -21.05 -14.60
CA ALA A 9 -17.66 -22.10 -14.36
C ALA A 9 -19.10 -21.61 -14.58
N ALA A 10 -19.41 -20.39 -14.15
CA ALA A 10 -20.72 -19.78 -14.39
C ALA A 10 -20.99 -19.56 -15.89
N TRP A 11 -20.01 -19.05 -16.64
CA TRP A 11 -20.14 -18.90 -18.10
C TRP A 11 -20.28 -20.25 -18.82
N ALA A 12 -19.49 -21.26 -18.43
CA ALA A 12 -19.61 -22.60 -18.98
C ALA A 12 -20.99 -23.23 -18.70
N GLY A 13 -21.53 -23.03 -17.50
CA GLY A 13 -22.86 -23.50 -17.12
C GLY A 13 -23.97 -22.83 -17.93
N VAL A 14 -23.91 -21.49 -18.08
CA VAL A 14 -24.88 -20.76 -18.91
C VAL A 14 -24.79 -21.17 -20.37
N PHE A 15 -23.56 -21.36 -20.90
CA PHE A 15 -23.35 -21.84 -22.26
C PHE A 15 -23.97 -23.23 -22.46
N ALA A 16 -23.76 -24.16 -21.54
CA ALA A 16 -24.36 -25.50 -21.61
C ALA A 16 -25.90 -25.46 -21.58
N VAL A 17 -26.50 -24.62 -20.74
CA VAL A 17 -27.95 -24.42 -20.71
C VAL A 17 -28.46 -23.83 -22.03
N ALA A 18 -27.73 -22.88 -22.60
CA ALA A 18 -28.09 -22.26 -23.88
C ALA A 18 -28.04 -23.23 -25.07
N GLN A 19 -27.32 -24.36 -24.96
CA GLN A 19 -27.36 -25.43 -25.98
C GLN A 19 -28.67 -26.25 -25.94
N ILE A 20 -29.41 -26.20 -24.83
CA ILE A 20 -30.60 -27.04 -24.59
C ILE A 20 -31.87 -26.18 -24.63
N VAL A 21 -31.80 -24.96 -24.09
CA VAL A 21 -32.93 -24.03 -23.97
C VAL A 21 -32.57 -22.70 -24.60
N ALA A 22 -33.45 -22.18 -25.46
CA ALA A 22 -33.29 -20.85 -26.03
C ALA A 22 -33.48 -19.78 -24.94
N LEU A 23 -32.41 -19.05 -24.62
CA LEU A 23 -32.47 -17.90 -23.72
C LEU A 23 -32.92 -16.66 -24.53
N PRO A 24 -33.91 -15.89 -24.05
CA PRO A 24 -34.62 -14.88 -24.85
C PRO A 24 -33.84 -13.58 -25.11
N GLY A 25 -32.51 -13.61 -25.04
CA GLY A 25 -31.64 -12.47 -25.36
C GLY A 25 -30.51 -12.23 -24.35
N ALA A 26 -29.68 -11.22 -24.64
CA ALA A 26 -28.47 -10.91 -23.89
C ALA A 26 -28.72 -10.63 -22.40
N ILE A 27 -29.84 -9.99 -22.05
CA ILE A 27 -30.22 -9.71 -20.65
C ILE A 27 -30.44 -11.01 -19.87
N ALA A 28 -31.14 -11.98 -20.47
CA ALA A 28 -31.40 -13.26 -19.82
C ALA A 28 -30.11 -14.07 -19.64
N ILE A 29 -29.21 -14.04 -20.62
CA ILE A 29 -27.89 -14.69 -20.56
C ILE A 29 -27.05 -14.08 -19.43
N VAL A 30 -26.94 -12.74 -19.38
CA VAL A 30 -26.16 -12.02 -18.36
C VAL A 30 -26.76 -12.22 -16.97
N GLY A 31 -28.09 -12.19 -16.84
CA GLY A 31 -28.79 -12.44 -15.59
C GLY A 31 -28.59 -13.87 -15.07
N ALA A 32 -28.71 -14.87 -15.95
CA ALA A 32 -28.46 -16.28 -15.61
C ALA A 32 -27.01 -16.48 -15.16
N GLN A 33 -26.06 -15.82 -15.84
CA GLN A 33 -24.65 -15.89 -15.47
C GLN A 33 -24.39 -15.26 -14.11
N ALA A 34 -24.92 -14.06 -13.87
CA ALA A 34 -24.80 -13.37 -12.59
C ALA A 34 -25.35 -14.20 -11.43
N ALA A 35 -26.53 -14.80 -11.61
CA ALA A 35 -27.16 -15.66 -10.61
C ALA A 35 -26.31 -16.92 -10.33
N LEU A 36 -25.82 -17.59 -11.37
CA LEU A 36 -25.00 -18.79 -11.22
C LEU A 36 -23.64 -18.46 -10.59
N ALA A 37 -23.00 -17.36 -10.99
CA ALA A 37 -21.75 -16.89 -10.38
C ALA A 37 -21.93 -16.55 -8.90
N ALA A 38 -23.03 -15.89 -8.54
CA ALA A 38 -23.37 -15.58 -7.16
C ALA A 38 -23.59 -16.84 -6.32
N ALA A 39 -24.30 -17.84 -6.86
CA ALA A 39 -24.54 -19.12 -6.18
C ALA A 39 -23.24 -19.91 -5.96
N LEU A 40 -22.37 -19.98 -6.98
CA LEU A 40 -21.05 -20.60 -6.87
C LEU A 40 -20.17 -19.84 -5.86
N ALA A 41 -20.19 -18.52 -5.89
CA ALA A 41 -19.45 -17.68 -4.95
C ALA A 41 -19.89 -17.89 -3.50
N TRP A 42 -21.20 -17.95 -3.25
CA TRP A 42 -21.76 -18.23 -1.92
C TRP A 42 -21.24 -19.55 -1.33
N ARG A 43 -21.02 -20.56 -2.18
CA ARG A 43 -20.49 -21.87 -1.77
C ARG A 43 -18.97 -21.90 -1.59
N MET A 44 -18.23 -21.10 -2.37
CA MET A 44 -16.76 -21.18 -2.45
C MET A 44 -16.02 -20.10 -1.65
N HIS A 45 -16.67 -18.97 -1.35
CA HIS A 45 -16.07 -17.84 -0.64
C HIS A 45 -16.66 -17.72 0.77
N ARG A 46 -15.78 -17.53 1.78
CA ARG A 46 -16.22 -17.34 3.17
C ARG A 46 -16.74 -15.93 3.44
N GLU A 47 -16.26 -14.94 2.70
CA GLU A 47 -16.64 -13.55 2.90
C GLU A 47 -17.76 -13.16 1.93
N ARG A 48 -18.89 -12.69 2.46
CA ARG A 48 -20.14 -12.52 1.70
C ARG A 48 -20.08 -11.43 0.62
N TRP A 49 -19.16 -10.46 0.72
CA TRP A 49 -19.02 -9.39 -0.28
C TRP A 49 -18.55 -9.92 -1.64
N TRP A 50 -17.88 -11.09 -1.70
CA TRP A 50 -17.53 -11.74 -2.97
C TRP A 50 -18.76 -12.09 -3.80
N ILE A 51 -19.89 -12.40 -3.16
CA ILE A 51 -21.15 -12.71 -3.86
C ILE A 51 -21.60 -11.49 -4.66
N VAL A 52 -21.54 -10.31 -4.05
CA VAL A 52 -21.92 -9.04 -4.71
C VAL A 52 -21.00 -8.77 -5.90
N LEU A 53 -19.68 -8.94 -5.76
CA LEU A 53 -18.77 -8.80 -6.89
C LEU A 53 -19.08 -9.79 -8.01
N HIS A 54 -19.34 -11.05 -7.68
CA HIS A 54 -19.64 -12.07 -8.68
C HIS A 54 -20.96 -11.82 -9.40
N ALA A 55 -21.98 -11.37 -8.67
CA ALA A 55 -23.28 -11.00 -9.23
C ALA A 55 -23.20 -9.77 -10.15
N LEU A 56 -22.39 -8.77 -9.79
CA LEU A 56 -22.29 -7.52 -10.56
C LEU A 56 -21.33 -7.59 -11.73
N PHE A 57 -20.38 -8.54 -11.75
CA PHE A 57 -19.31 -8.59 -12.75
C PHE A 57 -19.82 -8.56 -14.20
N SER A 58 -20.67 -9.49 -14.60
CA SER A 58 -21.15 -9.58 -15.99
C SER A 58 -22.20 -8.51 -16.34
N PRO A 59 -23.13 -8.11 -15.45
CA PRO A 59 -23.97 -6.94 -15.69
C PRO A 59 -23.16 -5.67 -15.96
N LEU A 60 -22.14 -5.39 -15.15
CA LEU A 60 -21.27 -4.23 -15.35
C LEU A 60 -20.45 -4.37 -16.63
N GLY A 61 -19.98 -5.57 -16.96
CA GLY A 61 -19.30 -5.85 -18.23
C GLY A 61 -20.18 -5.59 -19.45
N ALA A 62 -21.45 -6.02 -19.42
CA ALA A 62 -22.41 -5.77 -20.49
C ALA A 62 -22.72 -4.27 -20.65
N LEU A 63 -22.90 -3.55 -19.53
CA LEU A 63 -23.07 -2.09 -19.55
C LEU A 63 -21.82 -1.37 -20.09
N ALA A 64 -20.63 -1.82 -19.71
CA ALA A 64 -19.37 -1.27 -20.20
C ALA A 64 -19.22 -1.47 -21.72
N LEU A 65 -19.55 -2.66 -22.24
CA LEU A 65 -19.56 -2.94 -23.68
C LEU A 65 -20.59 -2.10 -24.43
N GLY A 66 -21.76 -1.84 -23.84
CA GLY A 66 -22.81 -1.00 -24.41
C GLY A 66 -22.59 0.51 -24.28
N SER A 67 -21.58 0.95 -23.52
CA SER A 67 -21.36 2.38 -23.20
C SER A 67 -20.77 3.19 -24.36
N GLY A 68 -20.25 2.54 -25.41
CA GLY A 68 -19.52 3.20 -26.50
C GLY A 68 -18.16 3.76 -26.09
N VAL A 69 -17.70 3.51 -24.85
CA VAL A 69 -16.37 3.91 -24.39
C VAL A 69 -15.29 3.12 -25.15
N ASP A 70 -14.36 3.85 -25.74
CA ASP A 70 -13.24 3.28 -26.47
C ASP A 70 -12.44 2.28 -25.58
N PRO A 71 -12.19 1.04 -26.04
CA PRO A 71 -11.43 0.02 -25.32
C PRO A 71 -10.10 0.49 -24.73
N ARG A 72 -9.43 1.48 -25.35
CA ARG A 72 -8.17 2.03 -24.85
C ARG A 72 -8.28 2.65 -23.47
N TRP A 73 -9.45 3.19 -23.09
CA TRP A 73 -9.65 3.80 -21.78
C TRP A 73 -9.77 2.74 -20.69
N TRP A 74 -10.41 1.60 -20.98
CA TRP A 74 -10.44 0.46 -20.06
C TRP A 74 -9.04 -0.11 -19.86
N LEU A 75 -8.27 -0.24 -20.94
CA LEU A 75 -6.87 -0.66 -20.87
C LEU A 75 -6.03 0.35 -20.07
N ALA A 76 -6.20 1.65 -20.30
CA ALA A 76 -5.49 2.69 -19.56
C ALA A 76 -5.83 2.67 -18.07
N ALA A 77 -7.11 2.47 -17.70
CA ALA A 77 -7.53 2.34 -16.31
C ALA A 77 -6.95 1.08 -15.65
N LEU A 78 -6.92 -0.05 -16.37
CA LEU A 78 -6.30 -1.28 -15.90
C LEU A 78 -4.80 -1.07 -15.65
N VAL A 79 -4.08 -0.52 -16.64
CA VAL A 79 -2.64 -0.23 -16.52
C VAL A 79 -2.38 0.74 -15.37
N ALA A 80 -3.14 1.82 -15.25
CA ALA A 80 -3.01 2.77 -14.15
C ALA A 80 -3.21 2.09 -12.78
N THR A 81 -4.22 1.23 -12.67
CA THR A 81 -4.47 0.45 -11.44
C THR A 81 -3.31 -0.51 -11.15
N MET A 82 -2.78 -1.20 -12.16
CA MET A 82 -1.61 -2.07 -11.99
C MET A 82 -0.37 -1.30 -11.55
N LEU A 83 -0.13 -0.10 -12.10
CA LEU A 83 0.99 0.75 -11.72
C LEU A 83 0.83 1.35 -10.33
N LEU A 84 -0.41 1.57 -9.87
CA LEU A 84 -0.73 2.07 -8.53
C LEU A 84 -0.52 0.99 -7.46
N TYR A 85 -0.86 -0.27 -7.76
CA TYR A 85 -0.82 -1.41 -6.83
C TYR A 85 0.22 -2.48 -7.18
N TRP A 86 1.26 -2.11 -7.94
CA TRP A 86 2.26 -3.00 -8.54
C TRP A 86 2.88 -4.04 -7.57
N GLY A 87 3.06 -3.68 -6.29
CA GLY A 87 3.66 -4.56 -5.27
C GLY A 87 2.66 -5.25 -4.32
N THR A 88 1.40 -4.83 -4.31
CA THR A 88 0.41 -5.28 -3.32
C THR A 88 0.14 -6.80 -3.34
N PRO A 89 0.11 -7.50 -4.49
CA PRO A 89 -0.08 -8.96 -4.51
C PRO A 89 1.01 -9.75 -3.75
N GLY A 90 2.23 -9.22 -3.67
CA GLY A 90 3.35 -9.84 -2.96
C GLY A 90 3.48 -9.34 -1.52
N THR A 91 3.56 -8.02 -1.34
CA THR A 91 3.87 -7.41 -0.02
C THR A 91 2.65 -7.24 0.87
N ARG A 92 1.43 -7.28 0.29
CA ARG A 92 0.17 -6.95 0.97
C ARG A 92 0.19 -5.57 1.62
N VAL A 93 0.89 -4.64 0.99
CA VAL A 93 0.90 -3.22 1.36
C VAL A 93 0.12 -2.45 0.29
N PRO A 94 -1.12 -2.02 0.58
CA PRO A 94 -1.82 -1.09 -0.30
C PRO A 94 -1.23 0.33 -0.14
N LEU A 95 -1.58 1.24 -1.06
CA LEU A 95 -1.16 2.64 -0.94
C LEU A 95 -1.87 3.29 0.25
N TYR A 96 -1.13 3.48 1.35
CA TYR A 96 -1.56 4.29 2.48
C TYR A 96 -0.92 5.67 2.43
N LEU A 97 -1.72 6.68 2.74
CA LEU A 97 -1.26 8.08 2.70
C LEU A 97 -1.23 8.66 4.11
N SER A 98 -0.06 9.17 4.49
CA SER A 98 0.07 9.95 5.71
C SER A 98 -0.37 11.38 5.50
N GLY A 99 -1.24 11.85 6.39
CA GLY A 99 -1.76 13.20 6.44
C GLY A 99 -0.89 14.16 7.26
N ARG A 100 -1.37 15.40 7.43
CA ARG A 100 -0.63 16.49 8.10
C ARG A 100 -0.21 16.14 9.52
N ALA A 101 -1.08 15.50 10.30
CA ALA A 101 -0.79 15.13 11.68
C ALA A 101 0.45 14.22 11.80
N ALA A 102 0.60 13.25 10.90
CA ALA A 102 1.78 12.40 10.86
C ALA A 102 3.04 13.18 10.44
N VAL A 103 2.92 14.09 9.47
CA VAL A 103 4.04 14.96 9.06
C VAL A 103 4.50 15.84 10.22
N ASP A 104 3.58 16.46 10.96
CA ASP A 104 3.91 17.36 12.06
C ASP A 104 4.51 16.60 13.25
N ALA A 105 4.04 15.38 13.53
CA ALA A 105 4.64 14.53 14.55
C ALA A 105 6.06 14.07 14.17
N VAL A 106 6.28 13.65 12.91
CA VAL A 106 7.63 13.29 12.43
C VAL A 106 8.55 14.52 12.40
N ASP A 107 8.04 15.70 12.04
CA ASP A 107 8.77 16.97 12.14
C ASP A 107 9.27 17.23 13.57
N GLY A 108 8.38 17.03 14.56
CA GLY A 108 8.72 17.13 15.98
C GLY A 108 9.82 16.15 16.40
N LEU A 109 9.74 14.89 15.95
CA LEU A 109 10.76 13.87 16.22
C LEU A 109 12.11 14.20 15.58
N LEU A 110 12.13 14.73 14.36
CA LEU A 110 13.36 15.17 13.70
C LEU A 110 14.06 16.26 14.51
N ARG A 111 13.30 17.25 15.02
CA ARG A 111 13.83 18.35 15.83
C ARG A 111 14.30 17.88 17.20
N SER A 112 13.45 17.16 17.94
CA SER A 112 13.74 16.77 19.32
C SER A 112 14.94 15.84 19.45
N ARG A 113 15.19 15.01 18.43
CA ARG A 113 16.35 14.12 18.38
C ARG A 113 17.56 14.69 17.65
N GLY A 114 17.46 15.88 17.06
CA GLY A 114 18.52 16.42 16.21
C GLY A 114 18.88 15.50 15.04
N ALA A 115 17.90 14.75 14.53
CA ALA A 115 18.11 13.78 13.45
C ALA A 115 18.53 14.49 12.17
N ARG A 116 19.54 13.95 11.48
CA ARG A 116 20.09 14.52 10.24
C ARG A 116 19.68 13.72 9.01
N SER A 117 19.04 12.57 9.21
CA SER A 117 18.64 11.69 8.14
C SER A 117 17.33 10.94 8.41
N LEU A 118 16.45 10.95 7.41
CA LEU A 118 15.16 10.28 7.39
C LEU A 118 15.11 9.29 6.22
N LEU A 119 14.64 8.08 6.48
CA LEU A 119 14.24 7.11 5.46
C LEU A 119 12.75 6.80 5.60
N ASP A 120 11.97 6.96 4.54
CA ASP A 120 10.58 6.53 4.46
C ASP A 120 10.48 5.25 3.61
N ILE A 121 10.14 4.13 4.24
CA ILE A 121 10.03 2.81 3.60
C ILE A 121 8.59 2.57 3.13
N GLY A 122 8.36 2.64 1.82
CA GLY A 122 7.01 2.70 1.24
C GLY A 122 6.47 4.13 1.19
N CYS A 123 7.27 5.06 0.66
CA CYS A 123 6.98 6.49 0.74
C CYS A 123 5.78 6.95 -0.12
N GLY A 124 5.21 6.06 -0.93
CA GLY A 124 4.07 6.33 -1.79
C GLY A 124 4.29 7.55 -2.67
N ILE A 125 3.31 8.45 -2.69
CA ILE A 125 3.35 9.71 -3.44
C ILE A 125 4.22 10.80 -2.76
N GLY A 126 5.07 10.46 -1.79
CA GLY A 126 5.92 11.41 -1.06
C GLY A 126 5.15 12.41 -0.19
N SER A 127 4.02 12.00 0.40
CA SER A 127 3.20 12.90 1.23
C SER A 127 3.90 13.37 2.50
N VAL A 128 4.80 12.55 3.04
CA VAL A 128 5.67 12.89 4.18
C VAL A 128 6.95 13.58 3.72
N LEU A 129 7.58 13.05 2.67
CA LEU A 129 8.88 13.53 2.19
C LEU A 129 8.86 15.00 1.76
N ALA A 130 7.92 15.38 0.89
CA ALA A 130 7.89 16.71 0.30
C ALA A 130 7.75 17.85 1.33
N PRO A 131 6.81 17.81 2.29
CA PRO A 131 6.74 18.85 3.32
C PRO A 131 7.94 18.83 4.28
N LEU A 132 8.44 17.67 4.69
CA LEU A 132 9.60 17.62 5.59
C LEU A 132 10.86 18.14 4.91
N ALA A 133 11.06 17.87 3.63
CA ALA A 133 12.21 18.35 2.86
C ALA A 133 12.26 19.87 2.81
N ARG A 134 11.10 20.51 2.65
CA ARG A 134 10.96 21.97 2.69
C ARG A 134 11.20 22.55 4.09
N ARG A 135 10.75 21.86 5.13
CA ARG A 135 10.87 22.32 6.54
C ARG A 135 12.28 22.14 7.11
N HIS A 136 13.04 21.18 6.58
CA HIS A 136 14.38 20.83 7.06
C HIS A 136 15.41 20.71 5.93
N PRO A 137 15.83 21.82 5.31
CA PRO A 137 16.85 21.80 4.24
C PRO A 137 18.17 21.11 4.64
N GLN A 138 18.48 21.08 5.94
CA GLN A 138 19.65 20.46 6.54
C GLN A 138 19.54 18.94 6.76
N VAL A 139 18.35 18.36 6.65
CA VAL A 139 18.09 16.93 6.87
C VAL A 139 18.09 16.20 5.53
N ARG A 140 18.85 15.10 5.43
CA ARG A 140 18.82 14.20 4.28
C ARG A 140 17.55 13.35 4.33
N ILE A 141 16.67 13.52 3.34
CA ILE A 141 15.39 12.82 3.29
C ILE A 141 15.39 11.83 2.12
N THR A 142 15.20 10.56 2.43
CA THR A 142 15.17 9.48 1.43
C THR A 142 13.84 8.76 1.52
N GLY A 143 13.23 8.46 0.37
CA GLY A 143 12.08 7.58 0.27
C GLY A 143 12.34 6.42 -0.67
N ILE A 144 11.74 5.27 -0.38
CA ILE A 144 11.77 4.10 -1.27
C ILE A 144 10.34 3.68 -1.56
N GLU A 145 10.02 3.51 -2.83
CA GLU A 145 8.71 3.05 -3.28
C GLU A 145 8.84 2.03 -4.43
N ALA A 146 8.11 0.93 -4.32
CA ALA A 146 8.14 -0.13 -5.33
C ALA A 146 7.16 0.17 -6.49
N ALA A 147 6.02 0.79 -6.18
CA ALA A 147 4.96 1.06 -7.14
C ALA A 147 5.36 2.19 -8.10
N PRO A 148 5.40 1.94 -9.43
CA PRO A 148 5.91 2.92 -10.40
C PRO A 148 5.18 4.27 -10.38
N LEU A 149 3.85 4.27 -10.28
CA LEU A 149 3.08 5.51 -10.34
C LEU A 149 3.21 6.33 -9.03
N PRO A 150 3.05 5.75 -7.82
CA PRO A 150 3.37 6.44 -6.58
C PRO A 150 4.80 6.98 -6.55
N TRP A 151 5.78 6.16 -6.94
CA TRP A 151 7.19 6.57 -7.04
C TRP A 151 7.35 7.81 -7.93
N LEU A 152 6.77 7.81 -9.14
CA LEU A 152 6.88 8.91 -10.09
C LEU A 152 6.30 10.21 -9.49
N ILE A 153 5.13 10.12 -8.84
CA ILE A 153 4.51 11.28 -8.19
C ILE A 153 5.37 11.78 -7.03
N GLY A 154 5.88 10.88 -6.17
CA GLY A 154 6.75 11.23 -5.06
C GLY A 154 8.05 11.90 -5.52
N TRP A 155 8.66 11.38 -6.58
CA TRP A 155 9.82 11.97 -7.23
C TRP A 155 9.50 13.37 -7.78
N LEU A 156 8.40 13.54 -8.53
CA LEU A 156 7.97 14.85 -9.03
C LEU A 156 7.74 15.88 -7.92
N ARG A 157 7.14 15.46 -6.80
CA ARG A 157 6.84 16.34 -5.65
C ARG A 157 8.06 16.74 -4.84
N THR A 158 9.17 16.02 -4.97
CA THR A 158 10.41 16.24 -4.23
C THR A 158 11.56 16.72 -5.10
N ARG A 159 11.43 16.69 -6.43
CA ARG A 159 12.51 16.98 -7.40
C ARG A 159 13.20 18.35 -7.22
N THR A 160 12.50 19.34 -6.67
CA THR A 160 13.04 20.68 -6.45
C THR A 160 13.71 20.85 -5.08
N ALA A 161 13.58 19.87 -4.19
CA ALA A 161 14.22 19.87 -2.88
C ALA A 161 15.58 19.20 -2.98
N GLY A 162 16.67 19.97 -2.85
CA GLY A 162 18.04 19.46 -2.98
C GLY A 162 18.46 18.45 -1.92
N ASN A 163 17.70 18.32 -0.84
CA ASN A 163 17.92 17.40 0.26
C ASN A 163 17.04 16.13 0.22
N ALA A 164 16.17 15.99 -0.79
CA ALA A 164 15.24 14.87 -0.92
C ALA A 164 15.59 13.95 -2.09
N ARG A 165 15.49 12.63 -1.88
CA ARG A 165 15.66 11.62 -2.92
C ARG A 165 14.57 10.55 -2.82
N VAL A 166 13.97 10.20 -3.94
CA VAL A 166 12.94 9.14 -4.04
C VAL A 166 13.43 8.04 -4.95
N LEU A 167 13.65 6.85 -4.38
CA LEU A 167 14.18 5.67 -5.05
C LEU A 167 13.06 4.73 -5.45
N ARG A 168 13.14 4.17 -6.66
CA ARG A 168 12.26 3.08 -7.07
C ARG A 168 12.90 1.77 -6.69
N GLY A 169 12.25 0.95 -5.87
CA GLY A 169 12.79 -0.36 -5.51
C GLY A 169 12.16 -1.00 -4.29
N ASP A 170 12.74 -2.14 -3.90
CA ASP A 170 12.40 -2.84 -2.67
C ASP A 170 13.17 -2.21 -1.49
N PHE A 171 12.43 -1.76 -0.48
CA PHE A 171 13.03 -1.16 0.72
C PHE A 171 13.79 -2.17 1.58
N PHE A 172 13.54 -3.49 1.44
CA PHE A 172 14.32 -4.52 2.12
C PHE A 172 15.72 -4.69 1.53
N ALA A 173 15.91 -4.36 0.25
CA ALA A 173 17.21 -4.43 -0.43
C ALA A 173 18.11 -3.22 -0.11
N ALA A 174 17.54 -2.10 0.34
CA ALA A 174 18.30 -0.91 0.68
C ALA A 174 18.96 -0.97 2.06
N HIS A 175 20.08 -0.28 2.24
CA HIS A 175 20.77 -0.18 3.52
C HIS A 175 20.09 0.84 4.44
N TRP A 176 19.79 0.45 5.69
CA TRP A 176 19.15 1.36 6.67
C TRP A 176 20.14 1.97 7.67
N ARG A 177 21.39 1.52 7.63
CA ARG A 177 22.43 1.89 8.62
C ARG A 177 22.69 3.38 8.71
N ASP A 178 22.50 4.14 7.63
CA ASP A 178 22.88 5.56 7.56
C ASP A 178 21.71 6.51 7.86
N HIS A 179 20.66 6.00 8.50
CA HIS A 179 19.46 6.77 8.83
C HIS A 179 19.23 6.86 10.33
N ASP A 180 19.06 8.08 10.82
CA ASP A 180 18.74 8.35 12.23
C ASP A 180 17.28 8.02 12.53
N LEU A 181 16.40 8.23 11.54
CA LEU A 181 14.98 7.92 11.63
C LEU A 181 14.53 7.11 10.41
N VAL A 182 13.88 5.98 10.65
CA VAL A 182 13.20 5.18 9.62
C VAL A 182 11.70 5.27 9.90
N TYR A 183 10.93 5.74 8.94
CA TYR A 183 9.48 5.89 9.01
C TYR A 183 8.80 4.81 8.16
N ALA A 184 7.76 4.18 8.71
CA ALA A 184 7.00 3.13 8.05
C ALA A 184 5.49 3.36 8.21
N PHE A 185 4.77 3.41 7.10
CA PHE A 185 3.30 3.30 7.08
C PHE A 185 2.89 2.23 6.05
N LEU A 186 3.11 0.98 6.43
CA LEU A 186 2.98 -0.20 5.57
C LEU A 186 1.68 -0.94 5.87
N SER A 187 1.73 -2.22 6.24
CA SER A 187 0.60 -2.99 6.74
C SER A 187 1.10 -3.93 7.86
N PRO A 188 0.23 -4.64 8.59
CA PRO A 188 0.68 -5.54 9.67
C PRO A 188 1.63 -6.65 9.20
N HIS A 189 1.47 -7.10 7.95
CA HIS A 189 2.16 -8.27 7.42
C HIS A 189 3.70 -8.15 7.38
N PRO A 190 4.30 -7.09 6.80
CA PRO A 190 5.76 -6.93 6.75
C PRO A 190 6.41 -6.50 8.07
N MET A 191 5.65 -6.10 9.11
CA MET A 191 6.23 -5.43 10.28
C MET A 191 7.22 -6.28 11.07
N ALA A 192 7.04 -7.61 11.12
CA ALA A 192 8.01 -8.50 11.75
C ALA A 192 9.36 -8.51 11.01
N ALA A 193 9.33 -8.61 9.67
CA ALA A 193 10.53 -8.56 8.85
C ALA A 193 11.20 -7.17 8.87
N VAL A 194 10.41 -6.09 8.92
CA VAL A 194 10.90 -4.72 9.11
C VAL A 194 11.67 -4.62 10.42
N TRP A 195 11.12 -5.16 11.50
CA TRP A 195 11.79 -5.17 12.80
C TRP A 195 13.10 -5.94 12.80
N ASP A 196 13.11 -7.13 12.20
CA ASP A 196 14.31 -7.94 12.11
C ASP A 196 15.42 -7.23 11.32
N LYS A 197 15.08 -6.55 10.23
CA LYS A 197 16.04 -5.74 9.47
C LYS A 197 16.50 -4.52 10.26
N ALA A 198 15.57 -3.83 10.93
CA ALA A 198 15.88 -2.67 11.76
C ALA A 198 16.91 -3.02 12.84
N ARG A 199 16.71 -4.14 13.56
CA ARG A 199 17.64 -4.64 14.57
C ARG A 199 19.03 -4.98 14.03
N ARG A 200 19.12 -5.47 12.79
CA ARG A 200 20.40 -5.85 12.17
C ARG A 200 21.18 -4.65 11.63
N GLU A 201 20.50 -3.67 11.06
CA GLU A 201 21.15 -2.63 10.26
C GLU A 201 21.18 -1.27 10.91
N MET A 202 20.15 -0.92 11.68
CA MET A 202 20.06 0.41 12.30
C MET A 202 21.05 0.53 13.46
N ARG A 203 21.52 1.76 13.71
CA ARG A 203 22.55 2.05 14.70
C ARG A 203 21.92 2.30 16.08
N PRO A 204 22.66 2.08 17.19
CA PRO A 204 22.22 2.55 18.50
C PRO A 204 21.84 4.05 18.46
N GLY A 205 20.72 4.40 19.09
CA GLY A 205 20.16 5.77 19.11
C GLY A 205 19.27 6.14 17.92
N SER A 206 19.24 5.32 16.86
CA SER A 206 18.31 5.51 15.75
C SER A 206 16.90 5.03 16.09
N LEU A 207 15.92 5.56 15.37
CA LEU A 207 14.50 5.40 15.68
C LEU A 207 13.74 4.78 14.50
N LEU A 208 13.05 3.68 14.74
CA LEU A 208 12.02 3.17 13.84
C LEU A 208 10.66 3.72 14.30
N VAL A 209 9.97 4.42 13.40
CA VAL A 209 8.65 5.03 13.62
C VAL A 209 7.64 4.31 12.75
N SER A 210 6.76 3.52 13.36
CA SER A 210 5.68 2.84 12.64
C SER A 210 4.34 3.53 12.88
N LYS A 211 3.64 3.92 11.82
CA LYS A 211 2.29 4.48 11.90
C LYS A 211 1.24 3.37 11.83
N ASP A 212 0.31 3.39 12.79
CA ASP A 212 -0.87 2.53 12.97
C ASP A 212 -0.62 1.03 13.15
N PHE A 213 0.54 0.53 12.73
CA PHE A 213 0.87 -0.90 12.77
C PHE A 213 2.02 -1.15 13.75
N ALA A 214 1.69 -1.63 14.95
CA ALA A 214 2.69 -2.07 15.91
C ALA A 214 3.48 -3.27 15.36
N VAL A 215 4.78 -3.30 15.66
CA VAL A 215 5.62 -4.47 15.40
C VAL A 215 5.15 -5.65 16.26
N PRO A 216 4.86 -6.83 15.67
CA PRO A 216 4.51 -8.01 16.44
C PRO A 216 5.61 -8.37 17.44
N GLN A 217 5.24 -8.66 18.69
CA GLN A 217 6.16 -9.15 19.74
C GLN A 217 7.27 -8.16 20.16
N ALA A 218 7.28 -6.92 19.67
CA ALA A 218 8.18 -5.87 20.15
C ALA A 218 7.39 -4.81 20.92
N LYS A 219 7.86 -4.46 22.13
CA LYS A 219 7.28 -3.37 22.91
C LYS A 219 7.83 -2.02 22.41
N PRO A 220 6.97 -1.07 22.00
CA PRO A 220 7.43 0.27 21.64
C PRO A 220 8.04 0.96 22.86
N THR A 221 9.11 1.72 22.63
CA THR A 221 9.71 2.59 23.64
C THR A 221 8.75 3.70 24.05
N ASP A 222 8.01 4.23 23.07
CA ASP A 222 7.00 5.26 23.29
C ASP A 222 5.89 5.18 22.22
N THR A 223 4.74 5.79 22.47
CA THR A 223 3.63 5.86 21.53
C THR A 223 2.99 7.23 21.53
N VAL A 224 2.92 7.85 20.36
CA VAL A 224 2.31 9.17 20.16
C VAL A 224 0.94 8.99 19.50
N THR A 225 -0.11 9.49 20.15
CA THR A 225 -1.44 9.58 19.53
C THR A 225 -1.54 10.89 18.74
N LEU A 226 -1.91 10.79 17.47
CA LEU A 226 -2.05 11.91 16.56
C LEU A 226 -3.44 12.54 16.66
N ALA A 227 -3.56 13.79 16.20
CA ALA A 227 -4.82 14.53 16.24
C ALA A 227 -5.95 13.89 15.40
N ASP A 228 -5.59 13.08 14.39
CA ASP A 228 -6.54 12.32 13.56
C ASP A 228 -6.85 10.92 14.13
N GLY A 229 -6.41 10.61 15.35
CA GLY A 229 -6.63 9.33 16.02
C GLY A 229 -5.66 8.23 15.63
N ALA A 230 -4.81 8.45 14.62
CA ALA A 230 -3.74 7.52 14.27
C ALA A 230 -2.67 7.46 15.37
N ARG A 231 -1.86 6.40 15.38
CA ARG A 231 -0.81 6.20 16.40
C ARG A 231 0.56 6.04 15.76
N LEU A 232 1.57 6.67 16.32
CA LEU A 232 2.98 6.40 16.01
C LEU A 232 3.58 5.55 17.11
N TYR A 233 4.09 4.39 16.75
CA TYR A 233 4.85 3.50 17.61
C TYR A 233 6.34 3.75 17.38
N LEU A 234 7.04 4.10 18.46
CA LEU A 234 8.46 4.45 18.43
C LEU A 234 9.28 3.30 18.98
N TYR A 235 10.31 2.87 18.24
CA TYR A 235 11.18 1.78 18.63
C TYR A 235 12.65 2.15 18.45
N GLU A 236 13.50 1.68 19.36
CA GLU A 236 14.96 1.78 19.28
C GLU A 236 15.55 0.38 19.04
N PRO A 237 15.69 -0.09 17.78
CA PRO A 237 15.98 -1.48 17.47
C PRO A 237 17.35 -1.95 17.97
N ALA A 238 18.32 -1.03 18.02
CA ALA A 238 19.69 -1.28 18.47
C ALA A 238 19.98 -0.66 19.84
N GLY A 239 18.93 -0.30 20.60
CA GLY A 239 19.06 0.37 21.89
C GLY A 239 19.34 1.87 21.79
N PRO A 240 19.49 2.55 22.95
CA PRO A 240 19.74 3.99 23.02
C PRO A 240 21.13 4.33 22.48
N ALA A 241 21.36 5.62 22.19
CA ALA A 241 22.70 6.09 21.85
C ALA A 241 23.67 5.80 23.02
N PRO A 242 24.90 5.33 22.76
CA PRO A 242 25.88 5.15 23.82
C PRO A 242 26.12 6.50 24.51
N THR A 243 26.02 6.51 25.84
CA THR A 243 26.41 7.65 26.66
C THR A 243 27.89 7.93 26.38
N ARG A 244 28.20 9.13 25.89
CA ARG A 244 29.57 9.56 25.70
C ARG A 244 30.21 9.66 27.09
N THR A 245 30.99 8.65 27.47
CA THR A 245 31.97 8.78 28.54
C THR A 245 33.05 9.71 27.99
N ASP A 246 33.08 10.93 28.52
CA ASP A 246 34.14 11.91 28.27
C ASP A 246 35.50 11.40 28.79
#